data_AF-A0A2N9IC74-F1
#
_entry.id   AF-A0A2N9IC74-F1
#
_cell.length_a   1.000
_cell.length_b   1.000
_cell.length_c   1.000
_cell.angle_alpha   90.00
_cell.angle_beta   90.00
_cell.angle_gamma   90.00
#
_symmetry.space_group_name_H-M   'P 1'
#
loop_
_entity.id
_entity.type
_entity.pdbx_description
1 polymer ?
#
loop_
_entity_poly.entity_id
_entity_poly.type
_entity_poly.pdbx_seq_one_letter_code
_entity_poly.pdbx_strand_id
1 'polypeptide(L)'
;MFTSIVGNVFGFKALRALRLEDLRIPTSYAKTFQGPPHGIQNYGRAVYECLRGGLDFTKDDENVNSQPFMRWRDRFLFCAEALYKAQAETGEIKGHYLNATNSLAHYCRDNGLLLHIHRAMHAVIDRQKNHGIHFRVLAKALRMSGGDHIHSGTVVGVLPVASGGIHVWHMPALTEIFGDDSVLNLAEELWGTLGEMHLVP
;
A
#
# COMPACT_ATOMS: atom_id res chain seq x y z
N MET A 1 10.59 -10.72 22.69
CA MET A 1 9.90 -11.66 21.79
C MET A 1 10.84 -12.20 20.71
N PHE A 2 11.32 -11.38 19.76
CA PHE A 2 12.16 -11.84 18.65
C PHE A 2 13.47 -12.49 19.09
N THR A 3 14.17 -11.96 20.10
CA THR A 3 15.39 -12.57 20.64
C THR A 3 15.21 -14.04 21.04
N SER A 4 14.01 -14.39 21.53
CA SER A 4 13.68 -15.76 21.92
C SER A 4 13.26 -16.64 20.73
N ILE A 5 12.55 -16.08 19.75
CA ILE A 5 11.98 -16.83 18.62
C ILE A 5 13.01 -17.06 17.51
N VAL A 6 13.84 -16.05 17.20
CA VAL A 6 14.75 -16.08 16.05
C VAL A 6 16.24 -15.99 16.43
N GLY A 7 16.57 -15.76 17.70
CA GLY A 7 17.93 -15.41 18.12
C GLY A 7 19.01 -16.43 17.79
N ASN A 8 18.76 -17.72 18.03
CA ASN A 8 19.78 -18.78 17.87
C ASN A 8 19.40 -19.86 16.85
N VAL A 9 18.11 -20.04 16.59
CA VAL A 9 17.59 -21.21 15.83
C VAL A 9 17.93 -21.15 14.33
N PHE A 10 18.19 -19.96 13.79
CA PHE A 10 18.57 -19.77 12.38
C PHE A 10 20.04 -20.17 12.10
N GLY A 11 20.87 -20.32 13.14
CA GLY A 11 22.28 -20.73 13.03
C GLY A 11 22.52 -22.23 13.21
N PHE A 12 21.46 -23.04 13.32
CA PHE A 12 21.58 -24.47 13.56
C PHE A 12 22.16 -25.18 12.33
N LYS A 13 23.36 -25.75 12.49
CA LYS A 13 24.05 -26.52 11.43
C LYS A 13 23.25 -27.71 10.89
N ALA A 14 22.27 -28.21 11.67
CA ALA A 14 21.38 -29.28 11.26
C ALA A 14 20.26 -28.82 10.30
N LEU A 15 20.03 -27.51 10.17
CA LEU A 15 19.01 -26.95 9.29
C LEU A 15 19.67 -26.39 8.03
N ARG A 16 19.20 -26.82 6.87
CA ARG A 16 19.67 -26.31 5.57
C ARG A 16 19.16 -24.89 5.27
N ALA A 17 17.94 -24.60 5.73
CA ALA A 17 17.30 -23.29 5.70
C ALA A 17 16.15 -23.27 6.72
N LEU A 18 15.85 -22.10 7.28
CA LEU A 18 14.71 -21.88 8.16
C LEU A 18 14.09 -20.52 7.83
N ARG A 19 12.75 -20.45 7.78
CA ARG A 19 12.00 -19.22 7.57
C ARG A 19 10.83 -19.19 8.54
N LEU A 20 10.71 -18.10 9.29
CA LEU A 20 9.52 -17.81 10.10
C LEU A 20 8.47 -17.23 9.15
N GLU A 21 7.40 -17.98 8.89
CA GLU A 21 6.37 -17.59 7.92
C GLU A 21 5.26 -16.72 8.54
N ASP A 22 4.88 -16.98 9.80
CA ASP A 22 3.84 -16.22 10.51
C ASP A 22 4.02 -16.33 12.03
N LEU A 23 3.40 -15.42 12.79
CA LEU A 23 3.37 -15.43 14.25
C LEU A 23 1.99 -15.00 14.77
N ARG A 24 1.26 -15.95 15.35
CA ARG A 24 0.02 -15.64 16.06
C ARG A 24 0.33 -14.98 17.40
N ILE A 25 0.04 -13.67 17.53
CA ILE A 25 0.16 -12.94 18.78
C ILE A 25 -1.13 -13.06 19.60
N PRO A 26 -1.10 -13.65 20.81
CA PRO A 26 -2.27 -13.71 21.68
C PRO A 26 -2.72 -12.32 22.11
N THR A 27 -4.04 -12.10 22.22
CA THR A 27 -4.61 -10.81 22.64
C THR A 27 -4.09 -10.37 24.01
N SER A 28 -3.85 -11.31 24.93
CA SER A 28 -3.27 -11.02 26.25
C SER A 28 -1.87 -10.42 26.15
N TYR A 29 -1.06 -10.89 25.19
CA TYR A 29 0.28 -10.36 24.94
C TYR A 29 0.22 -9.03 24.17
N ALA A 30 -0.63 -8.93 23.13
CA ALA A 30 -0.78 -7.68 22.37
C ALA A 30 -1.21 -6.49 23.26
N LYS A 31 -2.06 -6.74 24.27
CA LYS A 31 -2.54 -5.72 25.22
C LYS A 31 -1.47 -5.19 26.17
N THR A 32 -0.29 -5.82 26.26
CA THR A 32 0.82 -5.29 27.08
C THR A 32 1.62 -4.21 26.35
N PHE A 33 1.31 -3.94 25.09
CA PHE A 33 1.93 -2.89 24.29
C PHE A 33 0.94 -1.74 24.14
N GLN A 34 1.46 -0.50 24.18
CA GLN A 34 0.65 0.71 24.00
C GLN A 34 -0.10 0.72 22.65
N GLY A 35 0.43 0.02 21.64
CA GLY A 35 -0.04 0.13 20.26
C GLY A 35 0.32 1.49 19.66
N PRO A 36 -0.17 1.81 18.46
CA PRO A 36 0.05 3.11 17.84
C PRO A 36 -0.49 4.23 18.75
N PRO A 37 0.30 5.29 19.04
CA PRO A 37 -0.11 6.36 19.96
C PRO A 37 -1.30 7.19 19.45
N HIS A 38 -1.58 7.11 18.15
CA HIS A 38 -2.54 7.93 17.43
C HIS A 38 -3.44 6.98 16.60
N GLY A 39 -4.71 6.83 17.01
CA GLY A 39 -5.67 5.89 16.40
C GLY A 39 -6.26 6.34 15.05
N ILE A 40 -7.33 5.66 14.61
CA ILE A 40 -7.98 5.75 13.27
C ILE A 40 -8.26 7.18 12.78
N GLN A 41 -8.62 8.11 13.68
CA GLN A 41 -8.89 9.52 13.32
C GLN A 41 -7.68 10.18 12.65
N ASN A 42 -6.46 9.76 13.01
CA ASN A 42 -5.23 10.26 12.41
C ASN A 42 -5.00 9.71 11.00
N TYR A 43 -5.63 8.59 10.64
CA TYR A 43 -5.58 8.05 9.28
C TYR A 43 -6.30 8.98 8.30
N GLY A 44 -7.55 9.37 8.63
CA GLY A 44 -8.29 10.35 7.83
C GLY A 44 -7.60 11.72 7.79
N ARG A 45 -7.01 12.17 8.90
CA ARG A 45 -6.22 13.40 8.92
C ARG A 45 -5.03 13.31 7.96
N ALA A 46 -4.22 12.25 8.03
CA ALA A 46 -3.08 12.10 7.14
C ALA A 46 -3.50 12.05 5.66
N VAL A 47 -4.61 11.37 5.35
CA VAL A 47 -5.21 11.38 4.00
C VAL A 47 -5.54 12.80 3.56
N TYR A 48 -6.21 13.59 4.40
CA TYR A 48 -6.56 14.98 4.08
C TYR A 48 -5.31 15.84 3.84
N GLU A 49 -4.32 15.80 4.73
CA GLU A 49 -3.09 16.60 4.63
C GLU A 49 -2.33 16.31 3.33
N CYS A 50 -2.19 15.04 2.96
CA CYS A 50 -1.54 14.63 1.71
C CYS A 50 -2.30 15.13 0.47
N LEU A 51 -3.63 15.00 0.45
CA LEU A 51 -4.45 15.35 -0.71
C LEU A 51 -4.55 16.87 -0.91
N ARG A 52 -4.75 17.65 0.17
CA ARG A 52 -4.73 19.12 0.07
C ARG A 52 -3.34 19.64 -0.32
N GLY A 53 -2.29 18.87 -0.04
CA GLY A 53 -0.91 19.18 -0.40
C GLY A 53 -0.59 18.99 -1.89
N GLY A 54 -1.56 18.51 -2.69
CA GLY A 54 -1.43 18.42 -4.14
C GLY A 54 -1.40 16.99 -4.69
N LEU A 55 -1.50 15.95 -3.86
CA LEU A 55 -1.64 14.58 -4.37
C LEU A 55 -3.05 14.34 -4.93
N ASP A 56 -3.15 13.57 -6.02
CA ASP A 56 -4.43 13.10 -6.57
C ASP A 56 -5.02 11.95 -5.74
N PHE A 57 -4.14 11.03 -5.34
CA PHE A 57 -4.51 9.80 -4.64
C PHE A 57 -3.67 9.55 -3.39
N THR A 58 -4.32 8.98 -2.38
CA THR A 58 -3.67 8.25 -1.27
C THR A 58 -4.14 6.78 -1.30
N LYS A 59 -3.55 5.89 -0.49
CA LYS A 59 -3.92 4.47 -0.49
C LYS A 59 -3.79 3.80 0.86
N ASP A 60 -4.66 2.83 1.11
CA ASP A 60 -4.41 1.79 2.10
C ASP A 60 -3.13 1.02 1.74
N ASP A 61 -2.36 0.62 2.76
CA ASP A 61 -1.30 -0.37 2.62
C ASP A 61 -1.92 -1.74 2.29
N GLU A 62 -1.20 -2.63 1.61
CA GLU A 62 -1.74 -3.94 1.24
C GLU A 62 -2.12 -4.80 2.45
N ASN A 63 -1.47 -4.56 3.58
CA ASN A 63 -1.78 -5.26 4.82
C ASN A 63 -2.93 -4.60 5.62
N VAL A 64 -3.33 -3.37 5.28
CA VAL A 64 -4.44 -2.66 5.93
C VAL A 64 -5.76 -3.21 5.41
N ASN A 65 -6.42 -4.05 6.23
CA ASN A 65 -7.71 -4.66 5.93
C ASN A 65 -8.71 -4.24 6.99
N SER A 66 -8.96 -5.09 7.99
CA SER A 66 -9.67 -4.72 9.20
C SER A 66 -9.02 -5.33 10.42
N GLN A 67 -8.36 -4.48 11.20
CA GLN A 67 -7.64 -4.85 12.40
C GLN A 67 -8.35 -4.32 13.65
N PRO A 68 -8.09 -4.87 14.86
CA PRO A 68 -8.68 -4.38 16.09
C PRO A 68 -8.45 -2.88 16.34
N PHE A 69 -7.31 -2.34 15.91
CA PHE A 69 -6.96 -0.93 16.04
C PHE A 69 -7.50 -0.04 14.90
N MET A 70 -7.98 -0.64 13.80
CA MET A 70 -8.54 0.07 12.66
C MET A 70 -9.57 -0.77 11.91
N ARG A 71 -10.84 -0.61 12.29
CA ARG A 71 -11.95 -1.27 11.59
C ARG A 71 -12.20 -0.59 10.24
N TRP A 72 -12.47 -1.41 9.23
CA TRP A 72 -12.55 -0.94 7.85
C TRP A 72 -13.65 0.11 7.65
N ARG A 73 -14.82 -0.10 8.25
CA ARG A 73 -15.95 0.82 8.10
C ARG A 73 -15.64 2.22 8.64
N ASP A 74 -15.00 2.29 9.80
CA ASP A 74 -14.61 3.57 10.39
C ASP A 74 -13.56 4.27 9.52
N ARG A 75 -12.56 3.51 9.04
CA ARG A 75 -11.55 4.03 8.10
C ARG A 75 -12.19 4.62 6.84
N PHE A 76 -13.16 3.90 6.25
CA PHE A 76 -13.85 4.34 5.04
C PHE A 76 -14.56 5.68 5.26
N LEU A 77 -15.23 5.85 6.41
CA LEU A 77 -15.93 7.09 6.74
C LEU A 77 -14.96 8.26 6.92
N PHE A 78 -13.88 8.09 7.68
CA PHE A 78 -12.89 9.15 7.88
C PHE A 78 -12.12 9.51 6.60
N CYS A 79 -11.83 8.53 5.74
CA CYS A 79 -11.22 8.80 4.44
C CYS A 79 -12.20 9.53 3.52
N ALA A 80 -13.47 9.14 3.48
CA ALA A 80 -14.47 9.84 2.67
C ALA A 80 -14.62 11.32 3.08
N GLU A 81 -14.65 11.62 4.38
CA GLU A 81 -14.65 12.99 4.89
C GLU A 81 -13.41 13.77 4.42
N ALA A 82 -12.23 13.16 4.56
CA ALA A 82 -10.96 13.75 4.12
C ALA A 82 -10.93 14.05 2.61
N LEU A 83 -11.45 13.13 1.78
CA LEU A 83 -11.56 13.28 0.33
C LEU A 83 -12.41 14.50 -0.04
N TYR A 84 -13.65 14.55 0.46
CA TYR A 84 -14.55 15.65 0.13
C TYR A 84 -14.03 16.99 0.63
N LYS A 85 -13.38 17.01 1.80
CA LYS A 85 -12.77 18.22 2.34
C LYS A 85 -11.61 18.72 1.46
N ALA A 86 -10.68 17.85 1.08
CA ALA A 86 -9.55 18.21 0.21
C ALA A 86 -10.01 18.64 -1.20
N GLN A 87 -11.00 17.95 -1.77
CA GLN A 87 -11.58 18.31 -3.06
C GLN A 87 -12.29 19.68 -3.03
N ALA A 88 -13.04 19.98 -1.96
CA ALA A 88 -13.67 21.29 -1.80
C ALA A 88 -12.64 22.43 -1.66
N GLU A 89 -11.51 22.16 -1.01
CA GLU A 89 -10.43 23.14 -0.81
C GLU A 89 -9.61 23.40 -2.08
N THR A 90 -9.28 22.33 -2.82
CA THR A 90 -8.38 22.41 -3.98
C THR A 90 -9.10 22.65 -5.31
N GLY A 91 -10.38 22.27 -5.41
CA GLY A 91 -11.13 22.27 -6.67
C GLY A 91 -10.79 21.10 -7.60
N GLU A 92 -9.91 20.18 -7.19
CA GLU A 92 -9.48 19.02 -7.96
C GLU A 92 -10.19 17.74 -7.46
N ILE A 93 -10.44 16.79 -8.36
CA ILE A 93 -10.98 15.48 -7.98
C ILE A 93 -9.93 14.73 -7.16
N LYS A 94 -10.29 14.25 -5.97
CA LYS A 94 -9.39 13.51 -5.07
C LYS A 94 -9.86 12.07 -4.87
N GLY A 95 -8.91 11.15 -4.69
CA GLY A 95 -9.20 9.74 -4.45
C GLY A 95 -8.39 9.11 -3.32
N HIS A 96 -8.92 8.01 -2.78
CA HIS A 96 -8.21 7.15 -1.84
C HIS A 96 -8.51 5.69 -2.18
N TYR A 97 -7.49 4.87 -2.38
CA TYR A 97 -7.68 3.43 -2.62
C TYR A 97 -8.04 2.72 -1.31
N LEU A 98 -9.34 2.59 -1.06
CA LEU A 98 -9.90 1.84 0.06
C LEU A 98 -9.74 0.34 -0.20
N ASN A 99 -9.01 -0.35 0.66
CA ASN A 99 -8.68 -1.74 0.45
C ASN A 99 -9.90 -2.64 0.69
N ALA A 100 -10.26 -3.39 -0.35
CA ALA A 100 -11.23 -4.47 -0.31
C ALA A 100 -10.60 -5.71 -0.93
N THR A 101 -9.81 -6.45 -0.13
CA THR A 101 -9.09 -7.65 -0.57
C THR A 101 -10.08 -8.80 -0.88
N ASN A 102 -10.72 -8.75 -2.05
CA ASN A 102 -11.56 -9.80 -2.62
C ASN A 102 -11.60 -9.67 -4.16
N SER A 103 -12.09 -10.69 -4.86
CA SER A 103 -12.31 -10.60 -6.32
C SER A 103 -13.50 -9.68 -6.60
N LEU A 104 -13.24 -8.47 -7.13
CA LEU A 104 -14.23 -7.40 -7.25
C LEU A 104 -14.39 -6.83 -8.67
N ALA A 105 -13.67 -7.31 -9.68
CA ALA A 105 -13.65 -6.68 -11.00
C ALA A 105 -15.03 -6.51 -11.65
N HIS A 106 -15.90 -7.53 -11.57
CA HIS A 106 -17.27 -7.42 -12.07
C HIS A 106 -18.09 -6.38 -11.29
N TYR A 107 -18.00 -6.41 -9.96
CA TYR A 107 -18.68 -5.46 -9.10
C TYR A 107 -18.23 -4.01 -9.37
N CYS A 108 -16.92 -3.78 -9.51
CA CYS A 108 -16.36 -2.47 -9.82
C CYS A 108 -16.89 -1.94 -11.16
N ARG A 109 -16.91 -2.79 -12.19
CA ARG A 109 -17.49 -2.45 -13.51
C ARG A 109 -18.95 -2.06 -13.40
N ASP A 110 -19.75 -2.84 -12.70
CA ASP A 110 -21.19 -2.63 -12.60
C ASP A 110 -21.57 -1.41 -11.74
N ASN A 111 -20.65 -0.93 -10.89
CA ASN A 111 -20.86 0.19 -9.97
C ASN A 111 -20.03 1.44 -10.28
N GLY A 112 -19.30 1.47 -11.41
CA GLY A 112 -18.48 2.62 -11.81
C GLY A 112 -17.33 2.94 -10.85
N LEU A 113 -16.75 1.92 -10.21
CA LEU A 113 -15.62 2.07 -9.28
C LEU A 113 -14.30 1.75 -9.99
N LEU A 114 -13.29 2.59 -9.78
CA LEU A 114 -11.92 2.29 -10.17
C LEU A 114 -11.34 1.18 -9.27
N LEU A 115 -10.64 0.22 -9.89
CA LEU A 115 -10.05 -0.94 -9.21
C LEU A 115 -8.52 -0.89 -9.27
N HIS A 116 -7.91 -0.41 -8.18
CA HIS A 116 -6.46 -0.47 -7.98
C HIS A 116 -6.02 -1.84 -7.47
N ILE A 117 -5.08 -2.50 -8.15
CA ILE A 117 -4.56 -3.80 -7.74
C ILE A 117 -3.14 -3.72 -7.18
N HIS A 118 -3.01 -4.11 -5.92
CA HIS A 118 -1.72 -4.40 -5.30
C HIS A 118 -1.24 -5.80 -5.66
N ARG A 119 0.04 -5.94 -6.04
CA ARG A 119 0.65 -7.24 -6.42
C ARG A 119 1.24 -8.00 -5.23
N ALA A 120 0.62 -7.94 -4.05
CA ALA A 120 1.16 -8.58 -2.85
C ALA A 120 1.52 -10.06 -3.12
N MET A 121 2.63 -10.54 -2.55
CA MET A 121 3.19 -11.89 -2.73
C MET A 121 3.74 -12.25 -4.12
N HIS A 122 3.68 -11.37 -5.14
CA HIS A 122 4.17 -11.71 -6.49
C HIS A 122 5.64 -12.18 -6.52
N ALA A 123 6.51 -11.58 -5.71
CA ALA A 123 7.93 -11.90 -5.61
C ALA A 123 8.22 -13.32 -5.09
N VAL A 124 7.23 -13.99 -4.49
CA VAL A 124 7.33 -15.41 -4.11
C VAL A 124 7.45 -16.29 -5.36
N ILE A 125 6.80 -15.89 -6.46
CA ILE A 125 6.68 -16.68 -7.68
C ILE A 125 7.42 -16.09 -8.87
N ASP A 126 7.79 -14.80 -8.88
CA ASP A 126 8.37 -14.16 -10.07
C ASP A 126 9.82 -13.65 -9.91
N ARG A 127 10.42 -13.82 -8.73
CA ARG A 127 11.74 -13.25 -8.42
C ARG A 127 12.91 -14.05 -9.01
N GLN A 128 12.84 -15.37 -9.01
CA GLN A 128 13.97 -16.22 -9.37
C GLN A 128 13.98 -16.53 -10.87
N LYS A 129 15.09 -16.26 -11.55
CA LYS A 129 15.22 -16.50 -13.01
C LYS A 129 15.11 -17.97 -13.39
N ASN A 130 15.51 -18.87 -12.50
CA ASN A 130 15.59 -20.32 -12.76
C ASN A 130 14.30 -21.08 -12.41
N HIS A 131 13.37 -20.49 -11.67
CA HIS A 131 12.13 -21.15 -11.28
C HIS A 131 11.06 -20.13 -10.89
N GLY A 132 9.87 -20.21 -11.50
CA GLY A 132 8.77 -19.31 -11.21
C GLY A 132 7.94 -18.94 -12.44
N ILE A 133 7.07 -17.94 -12.27
CA ILE A 133 6.24 -17.34 -13.31
C ILE A 133 6.66 -15.88 -13.45
N HIS A 134 7.24 -15.52 -14.59
CA HIS A 134 7.69 -14.14 -14.81
C HIS A 134 6.54 -13.12 -14.70
N PHE A 135 6.78 -11.97 -14.06
CA PHE A 135 5.77 -10.93 -13.79
C PHE A 135 4.92 -10.53 -15.00
N ARG A 136 5.50 -10.42 -16.20
CA ARG A 136 4.77 -10.20 -17.47
C ARG A 136 3.56 -11.12 -17.69
N VAL A 137 3.62 -12.37 -17.22
CA VAL A 137 2.50 -13.32 -17.31
C VAL A 137 1.42 -12.95 -16.31
N LEU A 138 1.80 -12.61 -15.07
CA LEU A 138 0.88 -12.14 -14.04
C LEU A 138 0.19 -10.83 -14.44
N ALA A 139 0.92 -9.89 -15.06
CA ALA A 139 0.36 -8.64 -15.56
C ALA A 139 -0.69 -8.88 -16.67
N LYS A 140 -0.44 -9.82 -17.59
CA LYS A 140 -1.44 -10.22 -18.60
C LYS A 140 -2.66 -10.86 -17.97
N ALA A 141 -2.46 -11.78 -17.03
CA ALA A 141 -3.56 -12.40 -16.30
C ALA A 141 -4.40 -11.37 -15.54
N LEU A 142 -3.75 -10.38 -14.91
CA LEU A 142 -4.44 -9.29 -14.24
C LEU A 142 -5.27 -8.44 -15.22
N ARG A 143 -4.68 -8.07 -16.35
CA ARG A 143 -5.38 -7.31 -17.39
C ARG A 143 -6.63 -8.06 -17.86
N MET A 144 -6.55 -9.37 -18.03
CA MET A 144 -7.72 -10.20 -18.37
C MET A 144 -8.74 -10.26 -17.22
N SER A 145 -8.29 -10.25 -15.97
CA SER A 145 -9.17 -10.24 -14.80
C SER A 145 -9.91 -8.91 -14.59
N GLY A 146 -9.39 -7.81 -15.13
CA GLY A 146 -10.08 -6.51 -15.21
C GLY A 146 -9.74 -5.51 -14.09
N GLY A 147 -8.46 -5.37 -13.71
CA GLY A 147 -8.01 -4.26 -12.86
C GLY A 147 -7.63 -3.02 -13.67
N ASP A 148 -7.85 -1.82 -13.09
CA ASP A 148 -7.57 -0.53 -13.73
C ASP A 148 -6.13 -0.06 -13.50
N HIS A 149 -5.60 -0.26 -12.28
CA HIS A 149 -4.21 0.02 -11.93
C HIS A 149 -3.49 -1.24 -11.46
N ILE A 150 -2.17 -1.36 -11.75
CA ILE A 150 -1.33 -2.41 -11.18
C ILE A 150 0.05 -1.86 -10.80
N HIS A 151 0.50 -2.21 -9.60
CA HIS A 151 1.91 -2.05 -9.23
C HIS A 151 2.76 -2.88 -10.18
N SER A 152 3.47 -2.25 -11.10
CA SER A 152 4.14 -2.96 -12.19
C SER A 152 5.66 -2.82 -12.14
N GLY A 153 6.15 -1.71 -11.59
CA GLY A 153 7.55 -1.31 -11.75
C GLY A 153 8.01 -1.16 -13.21
N THR A 154 7.13 -1.36 -14.22
CA THR A 154 7.36 -1.27 -15.69
C THR A 154 6.05 -1.15 -16.51
N VAL A 155 6.13 -0.83 -17.80
CA VAL A 155 5.19 0.04 -18.57
C VAL A 155 4.15 -0.67 -19.48
N VAL A 156 3.31 -1.62 -19.03
CA VAL A 156 2.38 -2.27 -20.01
C VAL A 156 0.94 -2.56 -19.57
N GLY A 157 -0.02 -1.89 -20.24
CA GLY A 157 -1.38 -2.37 -20.56
C GLY A 157 -2.50 -2.13 -19.55
N VAL A 158 -2.14 -1.71 -18.34
CA VAL A 158 -2.96 -1.27 -17.19
C VAL A 158 -2.19 -0.07 -16.64
N LEU A 159 -2.85 0.97 -16.09
CA LEU A 159 -2.14 2.16 -15.64
C LEU A 159 -1.04 1.74 -14.64
N PRO A 160 0.26 1.87 -14.99
CA PRO A 160 1.35 1.36 -14.19
C PRO A 160 1.53 2.23 -12.96
N VAL A 161 1.66 1.58 -11.80
CA VAL A 161 1.98 2.25 -10.53
C VAL A 161 3.44 2.00 -10.20
N ALA A 162 4.25 3.05 -10.23
CA ALA A 162 5.64 3.05 -9.73
C ALA A 162 5.64 3.38 -8.24
N SER A 163 6.24 2.52 -7.41
CA SER A 163 6.17 2.65 -5.94
C SER A 163 7.31 1.88 -5.26
N GLY A 164 7.76 2.38 -4.10
CA GLY A 164 8.75 1.77 -3.20
C GLY A 164 10.09 2.50 -3.24
N GLY A 165 10.45 3.18 -2.14
CA GLY A 165 11.73 3.90 -2.01
C GLY A 165 11.96 5.06 -2.98
N ILE A 166 10.90 5.69 -3.48
CA ILE A 166 10.98 6.78 -4.46
C ILE A 166 10.86 8.14 -3.76
N HIS A 167 11.67 9.13 -4.17
CA HIS A 167 11.63 10.52 -3.73
C HIS A 167 11.77 11.51 -4.90
N VAL A 168 11.62 12.82 -4.66
CA VAL A 168 11.65 13.88 -5.69
C VAL A 168 12.81 13.82 -6.69
N TRP A 169 14.00 13.41 -6.28
CA TRP A 169 15.16 13.33 -7.19
C TRP A 169 15.02 12.25 -8.28
N HIS A 170 14.10 11.30 -8.13
CA HIS A 170 13.82 10.30 -9.15
C HIS A 170 12.89 10.81 -10.24
N MET A 171 12.27 11.98 -10.09
CA MET A 171 11.24 12.46 -11.04
C MET A 171 11.69 12.49 -12.50
N PRO A 172 12.89 13.01 -12.86
CA PRO A 172 13.31 13.00 -14.26
C PRO A 172 13.38 11.59 -14.86
N ALA A 173 13.85 10.61 -14.08
CA ALA A 173 13.95 9.24 -14.55
C ALA A 173 12.57 8.57 -14.63
N LEU A 174 11.67 8.85 -13.68
CA LEU A 174 10.33 8.27 -13.68
C LEU A 174 9.49 8.78 -14.85
N THR A 175 9.53 10.08 -15.14
CA THR A 175 8.80 10.65 -16.26
C THR A 175 9.34 10.15 -17.60
N GLU A 176 10.66 9.97 -17.74
CA GLU A 176 11.26 9.37 -18.93
C GLU A 176 10.86 7.90 -19.11
N ILE A 177 10.86 7.10 -18.05
CA ILE A 177 10.61 5.65 -18.12
C ILE A 177 9.12 5.35 -18.32
N PHE A 178 8.25 6.01 -17.56
CA PHE A 178 6.83 5.65 -17.47
C PHE A 178 5.92 6.56 -18.30
N GLY A 179 6.34 7.79 -18.59
CA GLY A 179 5.51 8.79 -19.26
C GLY A 179 4.30 9.23 -18.41
N ASP A 180 3.43 10.02 -19.04
CA ASP A 180 2.28 10.66 -18.40
C ASP A 180 1.20 9.65 -17.97
N ASP A 181 1.06 8.54 -18.69
CA ASP A 181 0.11 7.47 -18.38
C ASP A 181 0.66 6.56 -17.27
N SER A 182 0.92 7.13 -16.09
CA SER A 182 1.41 6.40 -14.92
C SER A 182 1.01 7.04 -13.59
N VAL A 183 1.04 6.25 -12.52
CA VAL A 183 0.87 6.74 -11.15
C VAL A 183 2.19 6.60 -10.40
N LEU A 184 2.72 7.70 -9.88
CA LEU A 184 3.94 7.74 -9.10
C LEU A 184 3.59 7.84 -7.60
N ASN A 185 3.85 6.78 -6.83
CA ASN A 185 3.53 6.73 -5.40
C ASN A 185 4.76 7.02 -4.52
N LEU A 186 4.73 8.16 -3.82
CA LEU A 186 5.82 8.72 -3.00
C LEU A 186 5.63 8.53 -1.49
N ALA A 187 4.95 7.46 -1.08
CA ALA A 187 4.55 7.25 0.32
C ALA A 187 5.68 7.41 1.37
N GLU A 188 6.90 6.95 1.10
CA GLU A 188 8.01 6.99 2.08
C GLU A 188 8.54 8.42 2.34
N GLU A 189 8.57 9.28 1.32
CA GLU A 189 9.04 10.67 1.45
C GLU A 189 8.03 11.54 2.22
N LEU A 190 6.75 11.33 1.98
CA LEU A 190 5.67 12.06 2.65
C LEU A 190 5.58 11.74 4.14
N TRP A 191 5.86 10.49 4.55
CA TRP A 191 5.90 10.16 5.97
C TRP A 191 7.11 10.77 6.70
N GLY A 192 8.24 10.93 6.01
CA GLY A 192 9.40 11.63 6.55
C GLY A 192 9.11 13.11 6.84
N THR A 193 8.42 13.79 5.93
CA THR A 193 8.07 15.21 6.04
C THR A 193 6.89 15.48 7.00
N LEU A 194 5.88 14.61 7.04
CA LEU A 194 4.81 14.68 8.05
C LEU A 194 5.33 14.42 9.48
N GLY A 195 6.40 13.63 9.62
CA GLY A 195 7.10 13.44 10.90
C GLY A 195 7.77 14.72 11.42
N GLU A 196 8.23 15.60 10.52
CA GLU A 196 8.86 16.89 10.88
C GLU A 196 7.82 17.97 11.24
N MET A 197 6.58 17.88 10.75
CA MET A 197 5.50 18.81 11.09
C MET A 197 5.03 18.73 12.56
N HIS A 198 5.55 17.80 13.36
CA HIS A 198 5.29 17.67 14.80
C HIS A 198 6.36 18.34 15.70
N LEU A 199 7.29 19.14 15.15
CA LEU A 199 8.35 19.83 15.91
C LEU A 199 8.24 21.36 15.93
N VAL A 200 7.04 21.92 15.79
CA VAL A 200 6.82 23.33 16.13
C VAL A 200 5.85 23.39 17.33
N PRO A 201 6.29 23.92 18.49
CA PRO A 201 5.50 23.99 19.71
C PRO A 201 4.26 24.88 19.59
#